data_AF-A0A3L8C6M0-F1
#
_entry.id   AF-A0A3L8C6M0-F1
#
_cell.length_a   1.000
_cell.length_b   1.000
_cell.length_c   1.000
_cell.angle_alpha   90.00
_cell.angle_beta   90.00
_cell.angle_gamma   90.00
#
_symmetry.space_group_name_H-M   'P 1'
#
loop_
_entity.id
_entity.type
_entity.pdbx_description
1 polymer ?
#
loop_
_entity_poly.entity_id
_entity_poly.type
_entity_poly.pdbx_seq_one_letter_code
_entity_poly.pdbx_strand_id
1 'polypeptide(L)'
;MLRNAWLIVIGVLFCSSVYASSCKQPTTECLRQHIQSQIEQLQKQGLNLHPTTIQHWQFEHSSLSKKPVTFDNDLQKQLLDEESFIQLIRQGKTATAYTKSNTMPLPFHDLLHAQAAHLIVQQLTLSLKDAEAEQLKRALLEASWQQGETPNRELIEIARHEILGGNPKKGLATLSNTEINEFSDIDLLNELTNVEQLGRAAETLFLDPTAAKKRCDQDTGNALGSLQEFLSTHHLTQTASLWNTPNILQAWKAHLTQIMLYENADSCELLVSLQRHQLIQSALYYQAKSEQDLLDLVFLLRALRRYNK
;
A
#
# COMPACT_ATOMS: atom_id res chain seq x y z
N MET A 1 -21.27 -1.07 -20.43
CA MET A 1 -19.88 -1.00 -19.92
C MET A 1 -19.61 -1.89 -18.71
N LEU A 2 -20.58 -2.11 -17.81
CA LEU A 2 -20.46 -3.06 -16.67
C LEU A 2 -20.07 -4.50 -17.06
N ARG A 3 -20.52 -5.00 -18.23
CA ARG A 3 -20.31 -6.38 -18.66
C ARG A 3 -18.83 -6.76 -18.92
N ASN A 4 -17.98 -5.78 -19.24
CA ASN A 4 -16.54 -5.98 -19.43
C ASN A 4 -15.77 -5.98 -18.10
N ALA A 5 -16.27 -5.29 -17.07
CA ALA A 5 -15.69 -5.28 -15.74
C ALA A 5 -15.84 -6.64 -15.04
N TRP A 6 -16.99 -7.29 -15.20
CA TRP A 6 -17.22 -8.67 -14.72
C TRP A 6 -16.31 -9.69 -15.41
N LEU A 7 -15.97 -9.49 -16.69
CA LEU A 7 -15.07 -10.37 -17.43
C LEU A 7 -13.60 -10.21 -17.01
N ILE A 8 -13.19 -9.05 -16.50
CA ILE A 8 -11.84 -8.88 -15.93
C ILE A 8 -11.78 -9.51 -14.54
N VAL A 9 -12.77 -9.28 -13.67
CA VAL A 9 -12.83 -9.87 -12.33
C VAL A 9 -12.96 -11.41 -12.38
N ILE A 10 -13.75 -11.96 -13.31
CA ILE A 10 -13.90 -13.41 -13.50
C ILE A 10 -12.76 -13.98 -14.36
N GLY A 11 -12.22 -13.22 -15.33
CA GLY A 11 -11.10 -13.64 -16.18
C GLY A 11 -9.78 -13.79 -15.40
N VAL A 12 -9.60 -12.96 -14.36
CA VAL A 12 -8.52 -13.08 -13.36
C VAL A 12 -8.63 -14.40 -12.59
N LEU A 13 -9.83 -14.99 -12.44
CA LEU A 13 -10.01 -16.29 -11.78
C LEU A 13 -9.79 -17.50 -12.71
N PHE A 14 -9.82 -17.37 -14.05
CA PHE A 14 -9.93 -18.53 -14.95
C PHE A 14 -9.11 -18.56 -16.26
N CYS A 15 -8.22 -17.61 -16.56
CA CYS A 15 -7.40 -17.71 -17.77
C CYS A 15 -5.89 -17.86 -17.49
N SER A 16 -5.49 -19.11 -17.31
CA SER A 16 -4.12 -19.60 -17.52
C SER A 16 -3.85 -19.76 -19.02
N SER A 17 -2.91 -18.99 -19.57
CA SER A 17 -2.08 -19.52 -20.67
C SER A 17 -0.75 -18.78 -20.82
N VAL A 18 0.29 -19.61 -20.93
CA VAL A 18 1.66 -19.39 -21.46
C VAL A 18 2.81 -18.99 -20.50
N TYR A 19 2.58 -18.37 -19.33
CA TYR A 19 3.63 -18.24 -18.27
C TYR A 19 3.32 -18.97 -16.95
N ALA A 20 2.17 -19.67 -16.89
CA ALA A 20 1.70 -20.37 -15.70
C ALA A 20 2.19 -21.83 -15.65
N SER A 21 3.45 -22.08 -15.30
CA SER A 21 3.88 -23.43 -14.90
C SER A 21 4.46 -23.54 -13.48
N SER A 22 4.76 -22.42 -12.79
CA SER A 22 5.21 -22.45 -11.38
C SER A 22 4.23 -21.84 -10.36
N CYS A 23 3.34 -20.94 -10.78
CA CYS A 23 2.50 -20.16 -9.87
C CYS A 23 1.02 -20.54 -9.95
N LYS A 24 0.60 -21.55 -9.17
CA LYS A 24 -0.81 -21.93 -9.03
C LYS A 24 -1.63 -20.94 -8.18
N GLN A 25 -0.96 -20.11 -7.38
CA GLN A 25 -1.55 -19.02 -6.59
C GLN A 25 -0.63 -17.78 -6.67
N PRO A 26 -1.18 -16.56 -6.80
CA PRO A 26 -0.41 -15.33 -6.92
C PRO A 26 0.23 -14.96 -5.58
N THR A 27 1.50 -15.33 -5.38
CA THR A 27 2.25 -15.04 -4.15
C THR A 27 3.33 -13.98 -4.37
N THR A 28 3.90 -13.42 -3.30
CA THR A 28 5.05 -12.49 -3.40
C THR A 28 6.26 -13.15 -4.08
N GLU A 29 6.41 -14.46 -3.94
CA GLU A 29 7.41 -15.24 -4.68
C GLU A 29 7.14 -15.25 -6.19
N CYS A 30 5.88 -15.36 -6.59
CA CYS A 30 5.50 -15.25 -8.00
C CYS A 30 5.81 -13.86 -8.56
N LEU A 31 5.51 -12.81 -7.81
CA LEU A 31 5.86 -11.44 -8.21
C LEU A 31 7.37 -11.27 -8.35
N ARG A 32 8.16 -11.85 -7.44
CA ARG A 32 9.62 -11.87 -7.53
C ARG A 32 10.11 -12.55 -8.81
N GLN A 33 9.59 -13.73 -9.13
CA GLN A 33 9.95 -14.45 -10.37
C GLN A 33 9.53 -13.66 -11.62
N HIS A 34 8.37 -12.99 -11.58
CA HIS A 34 7.92 -12.12 -12.66
C HIS A 34 8.87 -10.94 -12.88
N ILE A 35 9.25 -10.22 -11.81
CA ILE A 35 10.20 -9.11 -11.90
C ILE A 35 11.54 -9.59 -12.50
N GLN A 36 12.06 -10.73 -12.04
CA GLN A 36 13.28 -11.32 -12.60
C GLN A 36 13.15 -11.59 -14.11
N SER A 37 12.03 -12.16 -14.54
CA SER A 37 11.74 -12.41 -15.95
C SER A 37 11.65 -11.11 -16.76
N GLN A 38 11.00 -10.08 -16.24
CA GLN A 38 10.91 -8.76 -16.90
C GLN A 38 12.29 -8.09 -17.05
N ILE A 39 13.15 -8.19 -16.03
CA ILE A 39 14.54 -7.71 -16.09
C ILE A 39 15.30 -8.40 -17.22
N GLU A 40 15.26 -9.74 -17.28
CA GLU A 40 15.94 -10.51 -18.32
C GLU A 40 15.41 -10.19 -19.72
N GLN A 41 14.09 -9.98 -19.84
CA GLN A 41 13.46 -9.62 -21.11
C GLN A 41 13.92 -8.24 -21.59
N LEU A 42 13.91 -7.23 -20.73
CA LEU A 42 14.33 -5.87 -21.08
C LEU A 42 15.83 -5.82 -21.43
N GLN A 43 16.67 -6.55 -20.70
CA GLN A 43 18.09 -6.69 -21.02
C GLN A 43 18.31 -7.38 -22.38
N LYS A 44 17.54 -8.43 -22.71
CA LYS A 44 17.59 -9.08 -24.04
C LYS A 44 17.14 -8.14 -25.16
N GLN A 45 16.26 -7.19 -24.86
CA GLN A 45 15.82 -6.14 -25.79
C GLN A 45 16.83 -4.99 -25.92
N GLY A 46 17.96 -5.05 -25.20
CA GLY A 46 19.04 -4.06 -25.28
C GLY A 46 18.90 -2.89 -24.29
N LEU A 47 17.97 -2.96 -23.33
CA LEU A 47 17.87 -1.96 -22.28
C LEU A 47 18.97 -2.20 -21.22
N ASN A 48 19.87 -1.22 -21.09
CA ASN A 48 20.86 -1.22 -20.01
C ASN A 48 20.25 -0.61 -18.76
N LEU A 49 19.97 -1.45 -17.75
CA LEU A 49 19.43 -0.99 -16.46
C LEU A 49 20.47 -0.19 -15.68
N HIS A 50 20.05 0.91 -15.07
CA HIS A 50 20.90 1.70 -14.19
C HIS A 50 21.35 0.86 -12.98
N PRO A 51 22.59 1.04 -12.49
CA PRO A 51 23.09 0.32 -11.32
C PRO A 51 22.18 0.43 -10.09
N THR A 52 21.55 1.60 -9.87
CA THR A 52 20.61 1.84 -8.77
C THR A 52 19.38 0.92 -8.84
N THR A 53 18.82 0.68 -10.03
CA THR A 53 17.67 -0.22 -10.22
C THR A 53 18.05 -1.65 -9.90
N ILE A 54 19.24 -2.07 -10.35
CA ILE A 54 19.79 -3.38 -10.03
C ILE A 54 19.98 -3.52 -8.51
N GLN A 55 20.47 -2.49 -7.82
CA GLN A 55 20.66 -2.51 -6.37
C GLN A 55 19.33 -2.61 -5.61
N HIS A 56 18.28 -1.88 -6.02
CA HIS A 56 16.94 -2.02 -5.44
C HIS A 56 16.41 -3.46 -5.60
N TRP A 57 16.59 -4.05 -6.78
CA TRP A 57 16.17 -5.42 -7.03
C TRP A 57 16.96 -6.44 -6.21
N GLN A 58 18.30 -6.31 -6.15
CA GLN A 58 19.17 -7.16 -5.36
C GLN A 58 18.81 -7.14 -3.87
N PHE A 59 18.43 -5.97 -3.34
CA PHE A 59 17.95 -5.85 -1.98
C PHE A 59 16.71 -6.71 -1.75
N GLU A 60 15.64 -6.57 -2.56
CA GLU A 60 14.44 -7.39 -2.37
C GLU A 60 14.69 -8.89 -2.59
N HIS A 61 15.51 -9.23 -3.58
CA HIS A 61 15.88 -10.63 -3.84
C HIS A 61 16.60 -11.26 -2.64
N SER A 62 17.48 -10.50 -1.96
CA SER A 62 18.24 -10.97 -0.80
C SER A 62 17.45 -10.96 0.50
N SER A 63 16.66 -9.92 0.79
CA SER A 63 15.85 -9.81 2.01
C SER A 63 14.84 -10.96 2.16
N LEU A 64 14.36 -11.52 1.05
CA LEU A 64 13.46 -12.69 1.05
C LEU A 64 14.20 -14.03 1.21
N SER A 65 15.52 -14.07 0.99
CA SER A 65 16.30 -15.31 0.94
C SER A 65 16.77 -15.87 2.30
N LYS A 66 16.36 -15.26 3.42
CA LYS A 66 16.74 -15.60 4.82
C LYS A 66 18.26 -15.67 5.11
N LYS A 67 19.12 -15.35 4.16
CA LYS A 67 20.57 -15.29 4.36
C LYS A 67 20.96 -13.87 4.80
N PRO A 68 21.81 -13.72 5.84
CA PRO A 68 22.38 -12.41 6.16
C PRO A 68 23.25 -11.97 4.98
N VAL A 69 22.90 -10.86 4.37
CA VAL A 69 23.70 -10.21 3.33
C VAL A 69 24.32 -8.97 3.94
N THR A 70 25.65 -8.88 3.90
CA THR A 70 26.37 -7.63 4.15
C THR A 70 26.17 -6.72 2.96
N PHE A 71 25.64 -5.53 3.24
CA PHE A 71 25.35 -4.53 2.22
C PHE A 71 26.36 -3.40 2.34
N ASP A 72 27.13 -3.18 1.27
CA ASP A 72 28.28 -2.27 1.31
C ASP A 72 28.01 -0.91 0.62
N ASN A 73 26.89 -0.76 -0.11
CA ASN A 73 26.52 0.51 -0.76
C ASN A 73 25.51 1.33 0.05
N ASP A 74 25.52 2.65 -0.18
CA ASP A 74 24.73 3.62 0.61
C ASP A 74 23.22 3.41 0.47
N LEU A 75 22.75 3.05 -0.73
CA LEU A 75 21.34 2.75 -0.97
C LEU A 75 20.85 1.58 -0.10
N GLN A 76 21.59 0.49 -0.04
CA GLN A 76 21.18 -0.68 0.74
C GLN A 76 21.25 -0.40 2.25
N LYS A 77 22.21 0.40 2.72
CA LYS A 77 22.22 0.88 4.12
C LYS A 77 20.98 1.70 4.42
N GLN A 78 20.61 2.63 3.52
CA GLN A 78 19.37 3.38 3.63
C GLN A 78 18.15 2.45 3.67
N LEU A 79 18.05 1.46 2.79
CA LEU A 79 16.93 0.52 2.78
C LEU A 79 16.86 -0.30 4.07
N LEU A 80 17.98 -0.74 4.64
CA LEU A 80 18.02 -1.38 5.96
C LEU A 80 17.54 -0.45 7.08
N ASP A 81 17.89 0.83 7.00
CA ASP A 81 17.45 1.83 7.96
C ASP A 81 15.94 2.04 7.90
N GLU A 82 15.38 2.10 6.67
CA GLU A 82 13.94 2.09 6.42
C GLU A 82 13.27 0.84 7.02
N GLU A 83 13.78 -0.37 6.77
CA GLU A 83 13.23 -1.61 7.35
C GLU A 83 13.23 -1.59 8.89
N SER A 84 14.33 -1.11 9.47
CA SER A 84 14.46 -1.01 10.92
C SER A 84 13.45 -0.02 11.51
N PHE A 85 13.17 1.08 10.81
CA PHE A 85 12.13 2.02 11.21
C PHE A 85 10.73 1.41 11.11
N ILE A 86 10.40 0.75 9.99
CA ILE A 86 9.11 0.07 9.80
C ILE A 86 8.90 -0.97 10.91
N GLN A 87 9.94 -1.67 11.32
CA GLN A 87 9.88 -2.62 12.42
C GLN A 87 9.60 -1.94 13.78
N LEU A 88 10.13 -0.74 14.04
CA LEU A 88 9.79 0.05 15.24
C LEU A 88 8.30 0.45 15.24
N ILE A 89 7.78 0.89 14.09
CA ILE A 89 6.36 1.22 13.92
C ILE A 89 5.47 0.00 14.20
N ARG A 90 5.77 -1.15 13.57
CA ARG A 90 5.05 -2.42 13.78
C ARG A 90 5.08 -2.91 15.23
N GLN A 91 6.10 -2.54 15.99
CA GLN A 91 6.25 -2.87 17.42
C GLN A 91 5.60 -1.83 18.35
N GLY A 92 4.98 -0.78 17.81
CA GLY A 92 4.40 0.31 18.60
C GLY A 92 5.42 1.17 19.33
N LYS A 93 6.71 1.10 18.96
CA LYS A 93 7.81 1.86 19.60
C LYS A 93 7.89 3.29 19.04
N THR A 94 6.80 4.04 19.16
CA THR A 94 6.62 5.35 18.49
C THR A 94 7.64 6.39 18.95
N ALA A 95 8.04 6.41 20.22
CA ALA A 95 9.08 7.34 20.71
C ALA A 95 10.45 7.08 20.06
N THR A 96 10.87 5.83 19.96
CA THR A 96 12.13 5.46 19.29
C THR A 96 12.04 5.71 17.78
N ALA A 97 10.89 5.40 17.17
CA ALA A 97 10.64 5.68 15.76
C ALA A 97 10.74 7.19 15.49
N TYR A 98 10.15 8.03 16.34
CA TYR A 98 10.22 9.48 16.23
C TYR A 98 11.65 10.00 16.25
N THR A 99 12.48 9.56 17.22
CA THR A 99 13.91 9.94 17.24
C THR A 99 14.63 9.51 15.97
N LYS A 100 14.36 8.29 15.46
CA LYS A 100 14.97 7.79 14.23
C LYS A 100 14.53 8.58 13.01
N SER A 101 13.26 9.00 12.94
CA SER A 101 12.68 9.68 11.78
C SER A 101 13.41 10.97 11.40
N ASN A 102 13.99 11.68 12.37
CA ASN A 102 14.69 12.95 12.16
C ASN A 102 15.98 12.83 11.31
N THR A 103 16.54 11.63 11.22
CA THR A 103 17.77 11.37 10.47
C THR A 103 17.53 10.48 9.25
N MET A 104 16.28 10.15 8.95
CA MET A 104 15.96 9.27 7.83
C MET A 104 15.87 10.05 6.54
N PRO A 105 16.50 9.56 5.46
CA PRO A 105 16.20 10.04 4.12
C PRO A 105 14.74 9.72 3.78
N LEU A 106 14.01 10.72 3.29
CA LEU A 106 12.59 10.67 2.94
C LEU A 106 12.39 11.15 1.49
N PRO A 107 11.33 10.70 0.80
CA PRO A 107 10.38 9.65 1.22
C PRO A 107 11.04 8.26 1.23
N PHE A 108 10.37 7.27 1.82
CA PHE A 108 10.82 5.88 1.73
C PHE A 108 10.73 5.36 0.30
N HIS A 109 11.67 4.48 -0.05
CA HIS A 109 11.75 3.90 -1.40
C HIS A 109 10.79 2.74 -1.57
N ASP A 110 9.48 2.97 -1.50
CA ASP A 110 8.46 1.96 -1.78
C ASP A 110 7.25 2.58 -2.49
N LEU A 111 6.26 1.77 -2.84
CA LEU A 111 5.10 2.23 -3.62
C LEU A 111 4.35 3.39 -2.95
N LEU A 112 4.29 3.41 -1.61
CA LEU A 112 3.56 4.44 -0.87
C LEU A 112 4.34 5.76 -0.81
N HIS A 113 5.66 5.72 -1.04
CA HIS A 113 6.56 6.85 -0.83
C HIS A 113 6.32 7.48 0.56
N ALA A 114 6.13 6.62 1.57
CA ALA A 114 5.68 7.05 2.88
C ALA A 114 6.69 7.99 3.55
N GLN A 115 6.19 9.05 4.19
CA GLN A 115 7.00 9.81 5.14
C GLN A 115 6.97 9.13 6.50
N ALA A 116 8.11 9.11 7.19
CA ALA A 116 8.22 8.51 8.52
C ALA A 116 7.20 9.08 9.50
N ALA A 117 6.98 10.39 9.46
CA ALA A 117 6.04 11.09 10.34
C ALA A 117 4.58 10.61 10.14
N HIS A 118 4.16 10.38 8.90
CA HIS A 118 2.81 9.89 8.61
C HIS A 118 2.55 8.49 9.19
N LEU A 119 3.53 7.59 9.09
CA LEU A 119 3.46 6.27 9.71
C LEU A 119 3.43 6.34 11.25
N ILE A 120 4.12 7.32 11.84
CA ILE A 120 4.04 7.59 13.29
C ILE A 120 2.64 8.09 13.66
N VAL A 121 2.06 9.03 12.89
CA VAL A 121 0.67 9.51 13.10
C VAL A 121 -0.31 8.34 13.08
N GLN A 122 -0.21 7.45 12.09
CA GLN A 122 -1.06 6.26 12.00
C GLN A 122 -0.93 5.39 13.26
N GLN A 123 0.30 5.08 13.69
CA GLN A 123 0.53 4.20 14.85
C GLN A 123 0.09 4.84 16.17
N LEU A 124 0.30 6.14 16.34
CA LEU A 124 -0.18 6.89 17.51
C LEU A 124 -1.72 6.89 17.57
N THR A 125 -2.37 7.07 16.41
CA THR A 125 -3.84 7.02 16.29
C THR A 125 -4.37 5.62 16.64
N LEU A 126 -3.75 4.55 16.10
CA LEU A 126 -4.11 3.16 16.45
C LEU A 126 -3.94 2.87 17.93
N SER A 127 -2.98 3.54 18.57
CA SER A 127 -2.69 3.39 20.00
C SER A 127 -3.50 4.35 20.89
N LEU A 128 -4.49 5.06 20.33
CA LEU A 128 -5.34 6.03 21.02
C LEU A 128 -4.58 7.17 21.69
N LYS A 129 -3.43 7.57 21.12
CA LYS A 129 -2.60 8.68 21.60
C LYS A 129 -2.88 9.97 20.82
N ASP A 130 -4.13 10.40 20.83
CA ASP A 130 -4.63 11.48 19.98
C ASP A 130 -3.85 12.80 20.14
N ALA A 131 -3.46 13.17 21.36
CA ALA A 131 -2.73 14.42 21.60
C ALA A 131 -1.33 14.43 20.95
N GLU A 132 -0.63 13.30 21.00
CA GLU A 132 0.70 13.15 20.37
C GLU A 132 0.57 13.13 18.84
N ALA A 133 -0.45 12.45 18.31
CA ALA A 133 -0.76 12.45 16.88
C ALA A 133 -1.11 13.86 16.39
N GLU A 134 -1.94 14.60 17.12
CA GLU A 134 -2.29 16.00 16.83
C GLU A 134 -1.07 16.91 16.73
N GLN A 135 -0.18 16.82 17.72
CA GLN A 135 1.02 17.64 17.74
C GLN A 135 1.89 17.39 16.51
N LEU A 136 2.07 16.12 16.12
CA LEU A 136 2.86 15.76 14.95
C LEU A 136 2.22 16.25 13.65
N LYS A 137 0.90 16.10 13.48
CA LYS A 137 0.18 16.59 12.30
C LYS A 137 0.28 18.11 12.14
N ARG A 138 0.19 18.87 13.24
CA ARG A 138 0.36 20.32 13.21
C ARG A 138 1.75 20.71 12.73
N ALA A 139 2.78 20.06 13.25
CA ALA A 139 4.15 20.30 12.81
C ALA A 139 4.36 19.99 11.31
N LEU A 140 3.73 18.93 10.79
CA LEU A 140 3.75 18.60 9.37
C LEU A 140 3.10 19.68 8.50
N LEU A 141 1.90 20.14 8.88
CA LEU A 141 1.21 21.21 8.15
C LEU A 141 1.97 22.55 8.22
N GLU A 142 2.52 22.89 9.38
CA GLU A 142 3.35 24.08 9.55
C GLU A 142 4.60 24.02 8.66
N ALA A 143 5.26 22.86 8.58
CA ALA A 143 6.42 22.68 7.70
C ALA A 143 6.04 22.80 6.22
N SER A 144 4.92 22.20 5.78
CA SER A 144 4.41 22.31 4.41
C SER A 144 4.10 23.76 4.04
N TRP A 145 3.45 24.52 4.93
CA TRP A 145 3.19 25.95 4.73
C TRP A 145 4.47 26.79 4.64
N GLN A 146 5.47 26.52 5.47
CA GLN A 146 6.74 27.24 5.43
C GLN A 146 7.52 27.03 4.13
N GLN A 147 7.30 25.91 3.44
CA GLN A 147 7.91 25.60 2.14
C GLN A 147 7.18 26.25 0.96
N GLY A 148 6.05 26.93 1.21
CA GLY A 148 5.27 27.61 0.17
C GLY A 148 4.45 26.66 -0.72
N GLU A 149 4.32 25.41 -0.32
CA GLU A 149 3.48 24.43 -1.02
C GLU A 149 2.02 24.56 -0.60
N THR A 150 1.08 24.30 -1.52
CA THR A 150 -0.33 24.15 -1.14
C THR A 150 -0.47 22.93 -0.25
N PRO A 151 -1.12 23.02 0.93
CA PRO A 151 -1.12 21.95 1.92
C PRO A 151 -1.97 20.74 1.50
N ASN A 152 -2.62 20.76 0.33
CA ASN A 152 -3.60 19.76 -0.08
C ASN A 152 -3.05 18.33 -0.09
N ARG A 153 -1.83 18.14 -0.61
CA ARG A 153 -1.19 16.81 -0.62
C ARG A 153 -0.89 16.33 0.80
N GLU A 154 -0.40 17.22 1.66
CA GLU A 154 -0.12 16.92 3.06
C GLU A 154 -1.40 16.61 3.84
N LEU A 155 -2.49 17.36 3.59
CA LEU A 155 -3.81 17.10 4.18
C LEU A 155 -4.37 15.73 3.78
N ILE A 156 -4.23 15.33 2.50
CA ILE A 156 -4.65 14.01 2.02
C ILE A 156 -3.85 12.91 2.71
N GLU A 157 -2.53 13.04 2.82
CA GLU A 157 -1.71 12.00 3.46
C GLU A 157 -1.97 11.94 4.97
N ILE A 158 -2.11 13.09 5.66
CA ILE A 158 -2.53 13.12 7.06
C ILE A 158 -3.87 12.39 7.23
N ALA A 159 -4.88 12.74 6.43
CA ALA A 159 -6.19 12.10 6.51
C ALA A 159 -6.14 10.61 6.26
N ARG A 160 -5.36 10.15 5.26
CA ARG A 160 -5.15 8.74 4.96
C ARG A 160 -4.63 8.01 6.19
N HIS A 161 -3.63 8.56 6.87
CA HIS A 161 -3.02 7.92 8.03
C HIS A 161 -3.88 8.03 9.30
N GLU A 162 -4.75 9.02 9.43
CA GLU A 162 -5.79 9.06 10.47
C GLU A 162 -6.86 7.97 10.25
N ILE A 163 -7.31 7.80 9.00
CA ILE A 163 -8.27 6.77 8.59
C ILE A 163 -7.69 5.37 8.83
N LEU A 164 -6.49 5.10 8.32
CA LEU A 164 -5.75 3.86 8.58
C LEU A 164 -5.46 3.69 10.08
N GLY A 165 -5.37 4.80 10.79
CA GLY A 165 -5.16 4.90 12.23
C GLY A 165 -6.35 4.46 13.08
N GLY A 166 -7.53 4.23 12.49
CA GLY A 166 -8.75 3.91 13.23
C GLY A 166 -9.59 5.12 13.61
N ASN A 167 -9.30 6.32 13.08
CA ASN A 167 -10.09 7.53 13.31
C ASN A 167 -10.70 8.08 12.00
N PRO A 168 -11.62 7.34 11.36
CA PRO A 168 -12.13 7.67 10.03
C PRO A 168 -12.92 8.98 9.98
N LYS A 169 -13.71 9.29 11.00
CA LYS A 169 -14.47 10.56 11.07
C LYS A 169 -13.56 11.78 11.05
N LYS A 170 -12.44 11.70 11.76
CA LYS A 170 -11.46 12.77 11.83
C LYS A 170 -10.69 12.91 10.53
N GLY A 171 -10.23 11.80 9.95
CA GLY A 171 -9.58 11.86 8.64
C GLY A 171 -10.51 12.38 7.54
N LEU A 172 -11.79 11.99 7.51
CA LEU A 172 -12.79 12.56 6.59
C LEU A 172 -13.00 14.06 6.81
N ALA A 173 -13.01 14.54 8.06
CA ALA A 173 -13.06 15.97 8.36
C ALA A 173 -11.76 16.71 7.96
N THR A 174 -10.59 16.06 8.04
CA THR A 174 -9.35 16.60 7.50
C THR A 174 -9.45 16.76 5.97
N LEU A 175 -9.99 15.76 5.25
CA LEU A 175 -10.18 15.82 3.80
C LEU A 175 -11.13 16.94 3.37
N SER A 176 -12.19 17.22 4.13
CA SER A 176 -13.16 18.27 3.77
C SER A 176 -12.55 19.68 3.70
N ASN A 177 -11.34 19.88 4.25
CA ASN A 177 -10.59 21.13 4.16
C ASN A 177 -9.64 21.17 2.94
N THR A 178 -9.68 20.14 2.09
CA THR A 178 -8.83 20.02 0.90
C THR A 178 -9.61 20.49 -0.32
N GLU A 179 -9.31 21.69 -0.83
CA GLU A 179 -9.91 22.19 -2.06
C GLU A 179 -8.99 21.92 -3.25
N ILE A 180 -9.41 21.02 -4.14
CA ILE A 180 -8.68 20.68 -5.37
C ILE A 180 -9.47 21.16 -6.58
N ASN A 181 -8.82 21.95 -7.42
CA ASN A 181 -9.34 22.23 -8.75
C ASN A 181 -9.05 21.02 -9.65
N GLU A 182 -10.12 20.31 -10.02
CA GLU A 182 -10.09 19.09 -10.84
C GLU A 182 -9.40 19.28 -12.20
N PHE A 183 -9.40 20.51 -12.74
CA PHE A 183 -8.74 20.82 -14.01
C PHE A 183 -7.23 21.08 -13.87
N SER A 184 -6.75 21.35 -12.65
CA SER A 184 -5.33 21.64 -12.40
C SER A 184 -4.51 20.43 -11.96
N ASP A 185 -5.12 19.45 -11.27
CA ASP A 185 -4.41 18.27 -10.77
C ASP A 185 -5.35 17.06 -10.63
N ILE A 186 -5.52 16.32 -11.73
CA ILE A 186 -6.37 15.13 -11.80
C ILE A 186 -5.85 13.98 -10.92
N ASP A 187 -4.53 13.91 -10.75
CA ASP A 187 -3.89 12.87 -9.93
C ASP A 187 -4.19 13.09 -8.45
N LEU A 188 -4.10 14.34 -7.98
CA LEU A 188 -4.43 14.69 -6.62
C LEU A 188 -5.95 14.53 -6.33
N LEU A 189 -6.81 14.81 -7.31
CA LEU A 189 -8.25 14.57 -7.19
C LEU A 189 -8.57 13.07 -7.05
N ASN A 190 -7.92 12.21 -7.84
CA ASN A 190 -8.08 10.77 -7.72
C ASN A 190 -7.61 10.28 -6.34
N GLU A 191 -6.50 10.81 -5.84
CA GLU A 191 -6.02 10.51 -4.49
C GLU A 191 -7.02 10.95 -3.41
N LEU A 192 -7.56 12.16 -3.49
CA LEU A 192 -8.62 12.62 -2.59
C LEU A 192 -9.81 11.66 -2.60
N THR A 193 -10.32 11.32 -3.79
CA THR A 193 -11.46 10.41 -3.96
C THR A 193 -11.19 9.03 -3.38
N ASN A 194 -9.98 8.49 -3.59
CA ASN A 194 -9.58 7.20 -3.06
C ASN A 194 -9.51 7.22 -1.52
N VAL A 195 -8.98 8.29 -0.92
CA VAL A 195 -8.90 8.42 0.54
C VAL A 195 -10.28 8.65 1.16
N GLU A 196 -11.20 9.35 0.49
CA GLU A 196 -12.61 9.44 0.92
C GLU A 196 -13.30 8.07 0.93
N GLN A 197 -13.10 7.26 -0.12
CA GLN A 197 -13.64 5.90 -0.19
C GLN A 197 -13.04 5.00 0.90
N LEU A 198 -11.74 5.15 1.18
CA LEU A 198 -11.07 4.47 2.29
C LEU A 198 -11.69 4.87 3.63
N GLY A 199 -11.98 6.16 3.84
CA GLY A 199 -12.62 6.67 5.05
C GLY A 199 -13.99 6.08 5.30
N ARG A 200 -14.83 6.00 4.25
CA ARG A 200 -16.17 5.36 4.34
C ARG A 200 -16.08 3.88 4.71
N ALA A 201 -15.13 3.15 4.12
CA ALA A 201 -14.90 1.75 4.46
C ALA A 201 -14.43 1.58 5.91
N ALA A 202 -13.57 2.50 6.37
CA ALA A 202 -13.03 2.50 7.72
C ALA A 202 -14.10 2.83 8.78
N GLU A 203 -15.09 3.66 8.48
CA GLU A 203 -16.23 3.88 9.39
C GLU A 203 -16.94 2.57 9.71
N THR A 204 -17.23 1.75 8.70
CA THR A 204 -17.82 0.42 8.91
C THR A 204 -16.89 -0.47 9.72
N LEU A 205 -15.62 -0.59 9.32
CA LEU A 205 -14.68 -1.54 9.94
C LEU A 205 -14.32 -1.22 11.39
N PHE A 206 -14.19 0.07 11.75
CA PHE A 206 -13.79 0.48 13.10
C PHE A 206 -14.95 0.88 14.02
N LEU A 207 -16.03 1.45 13.47
CA LEU A 207 -17.10 2.05 14.27
C LEU A 207 -18.39 1.23 14.30
N ASP A 208 -18.59 0.28 13.38
CA ASP A 208 -19.75 -0.62 13.42
C ASP A 208 -19.47 -1.82 14.33
N PRO A 209 -20.14 -1.94 15.50
CA PRO A 209 -19.96 -3.09 16.39
C PRO A 209 -20.42 -4.42 15.76
N THR A 210 -21.24 -4.37 14.70
CA THR A 210 -21.73 -5.53 13.97
C THR A 210 -20.78 -6.00 12.86
N ALA A 211 -19.84 -5.14 12.45
CA ALA A 211 -18.72 -5.51 11.58
C ALA A 211 -17.69 -6.43 12.28
N ALA A 212 -17.95 -6.76 13.55
CA ALA A 212 -17.25 -7.67 14.46
C ALA A 212 -16.02 -8.37 13.86
N LYS A 213 -14.85 -8.06 14.44
CA LYS A 213 -13.53 -8.66 14.24
C LYS A 213 -13.59 -10.18 14.31
N LYS A 214 -13.92 -10.79 13.19
CA LYS A 214 -14.16 -12.22 13.06
C LYS A 214 -12.85 -12.87 12.65
N ARG A 215 -12.03 -13.21 13.66
CA ARG A 215 -10.85 -14.04 13.43
C ARG A 215 -11.32 -15.36 12.82
N CYS A 216 -10.88 -15.61 11.60
CA CYS A 216 -11.35 -16.73 10.79
C CYS A 216 -10.77 -18.08 11.20
N ASP A 217 -9.77 -18.08 12.08
CA ASP A 217 -9.16 -19.26 12.69
C ASP A 217 -10.04 -19.87 13.80
N GLN A 218 -11.04 -19.15 14.31
CA GLN A 218 -11.85 -19.57 15.45
C GLN A 218 -13.26 -20.08 15.10
N ASP A 219 -13.78 -19.74 13.92
CA ASP A 219 -15.13 -20.13 13.49
C ASP A 219 -15.23 -20.22 11.95
N THR A 220 -15.63 -21.38 11.44
CA THR A 220 -15.86 -21.61 10.01
C THR A 220 -16.92 -20.68 9.42
N GLY A 221 -17.92 -20.26 10.22
CA GLY A 221 -18.92 -19.28 9.81
C GLY A 221 -18.34 -17.89 9.53
N ASN A 222 -17.22 -17.54 10.18
CA ASN A 222 -16.50 -16.30 9.95
C ASN A 222 -15.69 -16.33 8.64
N ALA A 223 -15.08 -17.47 8.33
CA ALA A 223 -14.41 -17.69 7.05
C ALA A 223 -15.39 -17.63 5.87
N LEU A 224 -16.56 -18.29 6.01
CA LEU A 224 -17.63 -18.24 5.01
C LEU A 224 -18.20 -16.83 4.86
N GLY A 225 -18.45 -16.11 5.96
CA GLY A 225 -18.90 -14.72 5.92
C GLY A 225 -17.90 -13.79 5.23
N SER A 226 -16.60 -13.99 5.46
CA SER A 226 -15.53 -13.21 4.81
C SER A 226 -15.44 -13.48 3.31
N LEU A 227 -15.64 -14.73 2.89
CA LEU A 227 -15.74 -15.08 1.47
C LEU A 227 -16.99 -14.47 0.83
N GLN A 228 -18.12 -14.49 1.53
CA GLN A 228 -19.37 -13.86 1.06
C GLN A 228 -19.21 -12.34 0.91
N GLU A 229 -18.55 -11.69 1.87
CA GLU A 229 -18.25 -10.26 1.81
C GLU A 229 -17.34 -9.93 0.62
N PHE A 230 -16.25 -10.70 0.45
CA PHE A 230 -15.33 -10.53 -0.68
C PHE A 230 -16.03 -10.70 -2.05
N LEU A 231 -16.98 -11.62 -2.14
CA LEU A 231 -17.76 -11.87 -3.35
C LEU A 231 -19.02 -10.98 -3.43
N SER A 232 -19.28 -10.12 -2.45
CA SER A 232 -20.47 -9.29 -2.41
C SER A 232 -20.42 -8.24 -3.52
N THR A 233 -21.59 -7.90 -4.07
CA THR A 233 -21.70 -6.83 -5.06
C THR A 233 -21.17 -5.50 -4.53
N HIS A 234 -21.33 -5.24 -3.23
CA HIS A 234 -20.83 -4.03 -2.59
C HIS A 234 -19.30 -3.96 -2.64
N HIS A 235 -18.62 -5.00 -2.14
CA HIS A 235 -17.16 -5.07 -2.17
C HIS A 235 -16.61 -5.07 -3.60
N LEU A 236 -17.24 -5.80 -4.52
CA LEU A 236 -16.83 -5.82 -5.92
C LEU A 236 -16.98 -4.45 -6.61
N THR A 237 -18.03 -3.69 -6.26
CA THR A 237 -18.22 -2.34 -6.80
C THR A 237 -17.16 -1.38 -6.25
N GLN A 238 -16.88 -1.45 -4.96
CA GLN A 238 -15.85 -0.62 -4.31
C GLN A 238 -14.44 -0.94 -4.84
N THR A 239 -14.09 -2.21 -4.97
CA THR A 239 -12.78 -2.60 -5.49
C THR A 239 -12.65 -2.27 -6.98
N ALA A 240 -13.73 -2.38 -7.76
CA ALA A 240 -13.71 -2.00 -9.17
C ALA A 240 -13.41 -0.51 -9.40
N SER A 241 -13.89 0.41 -8.54
CA SER A 241 -13.55 1.84 -8.69
C SER A 241 -12.06 2.09 -8.49
N LEU A 242 -11.43 1.41 -7.52
CA LEU A 242 -9.99 1.52 -7.29
C LEU A 242 -9.18 1.01 -8.50
N TRP A 243 -9.58 -0.12 -9.09
CA TRP A 243 -8.96 -0.69 -10.29
C TRP A 243 -9.14 0.15 -11.56
N ASN A 244 -10.21 0.94 -11.64
CA ASN A 244 -10.49 1.79 -12.80
C ASN A 244 -9.78 3.15 -12.74
N THR A 245 -8.89 3.37 -11.76
CA THR A 245 -8.02 4.55 -11.72
C THR A 245 -7.13 4.57 -12.98
N PRO A 246 -7.01 5.69 -13.72
CA PRO A 246 -6.25 5.74 -14.97
C PRO A 246 -4.77 5.34 -14.83
N ASN A 247 -4.19 5.61 -13.67
CA ASN A 247 -2.81 5.27 -13.35
C ASN A 247 -2.76 3.99 -12.51
N ILE A 248 -2.08 2.97 -13.05
CA ILE A 248 -1.95 1.65 -12.38
C ILE A 248 -1.23 1.74 -11.03
N LEU A 249 -0.30 2.68 -10.85
CA LEU A 249 0.41 2.88 -9.58
C LEU A 249 -0.51 3.45 -8.51
N GLN A 250 -1.36 4.40 -8.88
CA GLN A 250 -2.40 4.92 -7.98
C GLN A 250 -3.40 3.82 -7.62
N ALA A 251 -3.79 2.97 -8.58
CA ALA A 251 -4.64 1.81 -8.31
C ALA A 251 -3.97 0.85 -7.31
N TRP A 252 -2.70 0.50 -7.53
CA TRP A 252 -1.95 -0.36 -6.60
C TRP A 252 -1.78 0.27 -5.22
N LYS A 253 -1.49 1.57 -5.15
CA LYS A 253 -1.40 2.33 -3.88
C LYS A 253 -2.74 2.28 -3.15
N ALA A 254 -3.85 2.56 -3.83
CA ALA A 254 -5.18 2.53 -3.23
C ALA A 254 -5.54 1.12 -2.71
N HIS A 255 -5.30 0.08 -3.50
CA HIS A 255 -5.49 -1.32 -3.06
C HIS A 255 -4.60 -1.69 -1.89
N LEU A 256 -3.33 -1.28 -1.89
CA LEU A 256 -2.43 -1.52 -0.77
C LEU A 256 -2.94 -0.83 0.50
N THR A 257 -3.39 0.42 0.42
CA THR A 257 -3.96 1.14 1.57
C THR A 257 -5.26 0.50 2.06
N GLN A 258 -6.08 -0.05 1.16
CA GLN A 258 -7.25 -0.83 1.53
C GLN A 258 -6.85 -2.10 2.30
N ILE A 259 -5.85 -2.86 1.82
CA ILE A 259 -5.33 -4.03 2.54
C ILE A 259 -4.85 -3.64 3.95
N MET A 260 -4.07 -2.56 4.06
CA MET A 260 -3.61 -2.05 5.35
C MET A 260 -4.77 -1.67 6.28
N LEU A 261 -5.84 -1.08 5.75
CA LEU A 261 -7.06 -0.78 6.53
C LEU A 261 -7.67 -2.06 7.12
N TYR A 262 -7.86 -3.10 6.29
CA TYR A 262 -8.41 -4.38 6.77
C TYR A 262 -7.48 -5.03 7.82
N GLU A 263 -6.16 -4.97 7.63
CA GLU A 263 -5.19 -5.46 8.62
C GLU A 263 -5.27 -4.68 9.94
N ASN A 264 -5.27 -3.35 9.90
CA ASN A 264 -5.34 -2.50 11.09
C ASN A 264 -6.68 -2.63 11.83
N ALA A 265 -7.75 -2.95 11.12
CA ALA A 265 -9.06 -3.24 11.70
C ALA A 265 -9.16 -4.66 12.30
N ASP A 266 -8.07 -5.45 12.30
CA ASP A 266 -8.04 -6.85 12.70
C ASP A 266 -9.10 -7.70 11.94
N SER A 267 -9.26 -7.43 10.65
CA SER A 267 -10.17 -8.18 9.79
C SER A 267 -9.69 -9.62 9.60
N CYS A 268 -10.58 -10.47 9.09
CA CYS A 268 -10.26 -11.85 8.77
C CYS A 268 -9.03 -11.99 7.84
N GLU A 269 -8.07 -12.83 8.23
CA GLU A 269 -6.85 -13.09 7.46
C GLU A 269 -7.13 -13.61 6.04
N LEU A 270 -8.18 -14.42 5.86
CA LEU A 270 -8.59 -14.89 4.53
C LEU A 270 -8.99 -13.72 3.61
N LEU A 271 -9.72 -12.74 4.12
CA LEU A 271 -10.14 -11.56 3.35
C LEU A 271 -8.92 -10.72 2.95
N VAL A 272 -8.02 -10.46 3.89
CA VAL A 272 -6.75 -9.76 3.66
C VAL A 272 -5.92 -10.49 2.60
N SER A 273 -5.79 -11.82 2.72
CA SER A 273 -5.04 -12.66 1.80
C SER A 273 -5.63 -12.62 0.38
N LEU A 274 -6.96 -12.68 0.24
CA LEU A 274 -7.63 -12.59 -1.07
C LEU A 274 -7.39 -11.24 -1.76
N GLN A 275 -7.47 -10.14 -1.03
CA GLN A 275 -7.16 -8.81 -1.58
C GLN A 275 -5.68 -8.70 -1.99
N ARG A 276 -4.77 -9.23 -1.15
CA ARG A 276 -3.34 -9.30 -1.46
C ARG A 276 -3.07 -10.09 -2.75
N HIS A 277 -3.73 -11.24 -2.90
CA HIS A 277 -3.66 -12.07 -4.10
C HIS A 277 -4.14 -11.32 -5.36
N GLN A 278 -5.23 -10.57 -5.28
CA GLN A 278 -5.70 -9.73 -6.40
C GLN A 278 -4.66 -8.67 -6.78
N LEU A 279 -4.06 -7.99 -5.80
CA LEU A 279 -3.04 -6.98 -6.06
C LEU A 279 -1.79 -7.58 -6.72
N ILE A 280 -1.30 -8.70 -6.20
CA ILE A 280 -0.18 -9.43 -6.80
C ILE A 280 -0.54 -9.87 -8.21
N GLN A 281 -1.73 -10.40 -8.43
CA GLN A 281 -2.14 -10.86 -9.74
C GLN A 281 -2.23 -9.72 -10.77
N SER A 282 -2.70 -8.55 -10.38
CA SER A 282 -2.65 -7.33 -11.21
C SER A 282 -1.21 -7.01 -11.64
N ALA A 283 -0.25 -7.08 -10.70
CA ALA A 283 1.16 -6.87 -10.99
C ALA A 283 1.78 -7.94 -11.90
N LEU A 284 1.34 -9.20 -11.80
CA LEU A 284 1.77 -10.27 -12.70
C LEU A 284 1.31 -10.08 -14.14
N TYR A 285 0.18 -9.38 -14.36
CA TYR A 285 -0.29 -9.04 -15.71
C TYR A 285 0.37 -7.78 -16.27
N TYR A 286 1.06 -6.99 -15.44
CA TYR A 286 1.75 -5.80 -15.87
C TYR A 286 3.06 -6.15 -16.58
N GLN A 287 3.22 -5.65 -17.81
CA GLN A 287 4.41 -5.84 -18.64
C GLN A 287 5.26 -4.57 -18.60
N ALA A 288 6.44 -4.67 -18.00
CA ALA A 288 7.37 -3.56 -17.91
C ALA A 288 7.96 -3.26 -19.29
N LYS A 289 7.91 -1.99 -19.70
CA LYS A 289 8.47 -1.48 -20.96
C LYS A 289 9.62 -0.50 -20.74
N SER A 290 9.75 0.00 -19.52
CA SER A 290 10.77 0.96 -19.12
C SER A 290 11.49 0.51 -17.85
N GLU A 291 12.59 1.20 -17.53
CA GLU A 291 13.26 1.02 -16.25
C GLU A 291 12.41 1.48 -15.06
N GLN A 292 11.62 2.55 -15.24
CA GLN A 292 10.71 3.03 -14.20
C GLN A 292 9.63 1.98 -13.90
N ASP A 293 9.08 1.33 -14.93
CA ASP A 293 8.07 0.27 -14.79
C ASP A 293 8.61 -0.91 -13.95
N LEU A 294 9.91 -1.22 -14.08
CA LEU A 294 10.57 -2.23 -13.25
C LEU A 294 10.72 -1.76 -11.81
N LEU A 295 11.17 -0.52 -11.59
CA LEU A 295 11.29 0.06 -10.25
C LEU A 295 9.93 0.07 -9.54
N ASP A 296 8.86 0.40 -10.24
CA ASP A 296 7.50 0.41 -9.68
C ASP A 296 7.06 -0.97 -9.21
N LEU A 297 7.36 -2.03 -9.97
CA LEU A 297 7.12 -3.41 -9.54
C LEU A 297 7.97 -3.79 -8.31
N VAL A 298 9.23 -3.37 -8.27
CA VAL A 298 10.12 -3.60 -7.10
C VAL A 298 9.59 -2.86 -5.88
N PHE A 299 9.12 -1.63 -6.04
CA PHE A 299 8.54 -0.81 -4.98
C PHE A 299 7.22 -1.37 -4.48
N LEU A 300 6.38 -1.92 -5.36
CA LEU A 300 5.19 -2.68 -4.95
C LEU A 300 5.56 -3.93 -4.15
N LEU A 301 6.51 -4.75 -4.62
CA LEU A 301 6.96 -5.95 -3.91
C LEU A 301 7.46 -5.60 -2.50
N ARG A 302 8.26 -4.54 -2.39
CA ARG A 302 8.76 -4.00 -1.12
C ARG A 302 7.62 -3.54 -0.21
N ALA A 303 6.67 -2.77 -0.75
CA ALA A 303 5.54 -2.26 0.03
C ALA A 303 4.64 -3.40 0.56
N LEU A 304 4.36 -4.41 -0.27
CA LEU A 304 3.66 -5.63 0.14
C LEU A 304 4.36 -6.32 1.33
N ARG A 305 5.71 -6.37 1.33
CA ARG A 305 6.51 -6.94 2.43
C ARG A 305 6.51 -6.05 3.69
N ARG A 306 6.56 -4.73 3.51
CA ARG A 306 6.66 -3.71 4.59
C ARG A 306 5.37 -3.45 5.33
N TYR A 307 4.23 -3.53 4.65
CA TYR A 307 2.96 -3.07 5.22
C TYR A 307 1.92 -4.17 5.39
N ASN A 308 2.11 -5.33 4.74
CA ASN A 308 1.20 -6.45 4.88
C ASN A 308 1.88 -7.60 5.65
N LYS A 309 1.21 -8.18 6.66
CA LYS A 309 1.78 -9.25 7.51
C LYS A 309 1.52 -10.66 6.99
#